data_AF-A0A9N9R9Z0-F1
#
_entry.id   AF-A0A9N9R9Z0-F1
#
_cell.length_a   1.000
_cell.length_b   1.000
_cell.length_c   1.000
_cell.angle_alpha   90.00
_cell.angle_beta   90.00
_cell.angle_gamma   90.00
#
_symmetry.space_group_name_H-M   'P 1'
#
loop_
_entity.id
_entity.type
_entity.pdbx_description
1 polymer ?
#
loop_
_entity_poly.entity_id
_entity_poly.type
_entity_poly.pdbx_seq_one_letter_code
_entity_poly.pdbx_strand_id
1 'polypeptide(L)'
;MDVAGDNWRLALTDAKVPDSGIYCCHVSTHPPMLKRFKLIVHPPEIRMSKEAFLESGETLSLKCAVVYLHPGSVEPALRWYKGNTTTPLDEQRGGVLIETDHLTLTSHLQVARLKTEDAGNYTCVLEAPLQMKAMARVHVLQGMLFHHLVITLGLALLLVLNHYPTNLNRLLYLLFYYCTKY
;
A
#
# COMPACT_ATOMS: atom_id res chain seq x y z
N MET A 1 13.41 -51.46 23.21
CA MET A 1 12.49 -51.40 22.07
C MET A 1 12.27 -49.93 21.77
N ASP A 2 12.95 -49.41 20.76
CA ASP A 2 12.60 -48.15 20.10
C ASP A 2 12.66 -48.42 18.61
N VAL A 3 11.51 -48.32 17.97
CA VAL A 3 11.35 -48.53 16.53
C VAL A 3 12.02 -47.35 15.84
N ALA A 4 13.21 -47.57 15.29
CA ALA A 4 13.85 -46.68 14.34
C ALA A 4 12.98 -46.65 13.05
N GLY A 5 11.92 -45.83 13.07
CA GLY A 5 11.05 -45.60 11.93
C GLY A 5 11.63 -44.49 11.05
N ASP A 6 12.35 -44.88 10.01
CA ASP A 6 12.86 -44.00 8.96
C ASP A 6 11.76 -43.06 8.44
N ASN A 7 11.95 -41.77 8.70
CA ASN A 7 11.02 -40.72 8.32
C ASN A 7 11.31 -40.32 6.86
N TRP A 8 10.73 -41.04 5.90
CA TRP A 8 10.91 -40.81 4.45
C TRP A 8 10.26 -39.50 3.98
N ARG A 9 10.81 -38.36 4.39
CA ARG A 9 10.32 -37.02 4.04
C ARG A 9 11.24 -36.34 3.02
N LEU A 10 10.67 -35.79 1.96
CA LEU A 10 11.38 -34.84 1.09
C LEU A 10 11.28 -33.45 1.71
N ALA A 11 12.42 -32.85 2.08
CA ALA A 11 12.50 -31.50 2.60
C ALA A 11 13.34 -30.62 1.67
N LEU A 12 12.76 -29.51 1.21
CA LEU A 12 13.47 -28.46 0.47
C LEU A 12 13.73 -27.29 1.44
N THR A 13 14.98 -26.90 1.63
CA THR A 13 15.38 -25.84 2.58
C THR A 13 15.49 -24.45 1.96
N ASP A 14 15.64 -24.35 0.63
CA ASP A 14 15.70 -23.08 -0.13
C ASP A 14 15.02 -23.28 -1.50
N ALA A 15 13.70 -23.51 -1.45
CA ALA A 15 12.94 -23.79 -2.66
C ALA A 15 12.86 -22.54 -3.55
N LYS A 16 13.18 -22.69 -4.84
CA LYS A 16 13.17 -21.62 -5.84
C LYS A 16 12.05 -21.85 -6.84
N VAL A 17 11.71 -20.79 -7.59
CA VAL A 17 10.67 -20.87 -8.64
C VAL A 17 10.86 -22.07 -9.60
N PRO A 18 12.08 -22.41 -10.06
CA PRO A 18 12.33 -23.59 -10.90
C PRO A 18 12.04 -24.94 -10.24
N ASP A 19 12.00 -25.01 -8.89
CA ASP A 19 11.66 -26.24 -8.17
C ASP A 19 10.15 -26.53 -8.21
N SER A 20 9.34 -25.61 -8.72
CA SER A 20 7.91 -25.82 -8.94
C SER A 20 7.68 -26.97 -9.92
N GLY A 21 6.81 -27.90 -9.58
CA GLY A 21 6.60 -29.09 -10.40
C GLY A 21 5.74 -30.15 -9.74
N ILE A 22 5.64 -31.29 -10.41
CA ILE A 22 4.96 -32.48 -9.88
C ILE A 22 6.01 -33.40 -9.27
N TYR A 23 5.90 -33.62 -7.96
CA TYR A 23 6.73 -34.53 -7.19
C TYR A 23 5.98 -35.84 -6.98
N CYS A 24 6.68 -36.96 -7.10
CA CYS A 24 6.10 -38.30 -6.94
C CYS A 24 6.82 -39.04 -5.81
N CYS A 25 6.09 -39.48 -4.79
CA CYS A 25 6.54 -40.50 -3.87
C CYS A 25 6.21 -41.87 -4.47
N HIS A 26 7.21 -42.73 -4.61
CA HIS A 26 7.07 -44.06 -5.17
C HIS A 26 7.45 -45.10 -4.12
N VAL A 27 6.59 -46.08 -3.92
CA VAL A 27 6.84 -47.24 -3.06
C VAL A 27 6.88 -48.49 -3.95
N SER A 28 7.98 -49.22 -3.88
CA SER A 28 8.24 -50.42 -4.67
C SER A 28 7.45 -51.64 -4.17
N THR A 29 6.12 -51.59 -4.28
CA THR A 29 5.19 -52.70 -4.02
C THR A 29 4.76 -53.40 -5.31
N HIS A 30 4.05 -54.53 -5.19
CA HIS A 30 3.39 -55.20 -6.32
C HIS A 30 1.87 -55.23 -6.09
N PRO A 31 1.08 -54.42 -6.81
CA PRO A 31 1.47 -53.44 -7.83
C PRO A 31 2.18 -52.19 -7.24
N PRO A 32 2.95 -51.43 -8.04
CA PRO A 32 3.65 -50.23 -7.58
C PRO A 32 2.66 -49.17 -7.09
N MET A 33 2.94 -48.60 -5.93
CA MET A 33 2.13 -47.53 -5.35
C MET A 33 2.80 -46.18 -5.56
N LEU A 34 2.06 -45.20 -6.09
CA LEU A 34 2.56 -43.84 -6.32
C LEU A 34 1.62 -42.81 -5.71
N LYS A 35 2.20 -41.74 -5.16
CA LYS A 35 1.48 -40.54 -4.72
C LYS A 35 2.09 -39.30 -5.35
N ARG A 36 1.27 -38.47 -5.99
CA ARG A 36 1.70 -37.23 -6.64
C ARG A 36 1.36 -36.01 -5.78
N PHE A 37 2.25 -35.04 -5.77
CA PHE A 37 2.11 -33.75 -5.10
C PHE A 37 2.48 -32.65 -6.09
N LYS A 38 1.72 -31.55 -6.10
CA LYS A 38 2.05 -30.37 -6.89
C LYS A 38 2.69 -29.33 -5.97
N LEU A 39 3.95 -29.01 -6.23
CA LEU A 39 4.66 -27.92 -5.57
C LEU A 39 4.61 -26.67 -6.45
N ILE A 40 4.24 -25.54 -5.87
CA ILE A 40 4.31 -24.22 -6.50
C ILE A 40 5.08 -23.30 -5.55
N VAL A 41 6.16 -22.72 -6.05
CA VAL A 41 7.00 -21.80 -5.29
C VAL A 41 6.76 -20.38 -5.81
N HIS A 42 6.41 -19.47 -4.90
CA HIS A 42 6.21 -18.06 -5.22
C HIS A 42 7.41 -17.23 -4.74
N PRO A 43 7.97 -16.33 -5.57
CA PRO A 43 8.98 -15.40 -5.10
C PRO A 43 8.33 -14.35 -4.17
N PRO A 44 9.08 -13.82 -3.18
CA PRO A 44 8.61 -12.71 -2.36
C PRO A 44 8.24 -11.50 -3.22
N GLU A 45 7.11 -10.86 -2.92
CA GLU A 45 6.59 -9.71 -3.65
C GLU A 45 6.20 -8.59 -2.68
N ILE A 46 6.61 -7.35 -2.98
CA ILE A 46 6.23 -6.17 -2.19
C ILE A 46 5.10 -5.42 -2.89
N ARG A 47 4.02 -5.17 -2.16
CA ARG A 47 2.78 -4.54 -2.64
C ARG A 47 2.52 -3.25 -1.88
N MET A 48 2.37 -2.17 -2.64
CA MET A 48 2.10 -0.83 -2.13
C MET A 48 1.37 -0.02 -3.21
N SER A 49 0.54 0.94 -2.82
CA SER A 49 0.01 1.94 -3.76
C SER A 49 1.16 2.75 -4.37
N LYS A 50 1.02 3.17 -5.63
CA LYS A 50 2.03 4.01 -6.30
C LYS A 50 1.81 5.50 -6.08
N GLU A 51 0.57 5.90 -5.82
CA GLU A 51 0.18 7.29 -5.66
C GLU A 51 -0.89 7.42 -4.57
N ALA A 52 -0.93 8.58 -3.91
CA ALA A 52 -1.98 8.95 -2.96
C ALA A 52 -2.24 10.46 -3.06
N PHE A 53 -3.51 10.85 -3.01
CA PHE A 53 -3.97 12.23 -3.06
C PHE A 53 -4.79 12.51 -1.81
N LEU A 54 -4.37 13.50 -1.02
CA LEU A 54 -5.06 13.89 0.21
C LEU A 54 -5.10 15.41 0.32
N GLU A 55 -6.03 15.93 1.10
CA GLU A 55 -6.09 17.35 1.45
C GLU A 55 -5.24 17.69 2.67
N SER A 56 -4.82 18.95 2.75
CA SER A 56 -4.16 19.47 3.94
C SER A 56 -5.08 19.33 5.16
N GLY A 57 -4.56 18.78 6.25
CA GLY A 57 -5.28 18.50 7.50
C GLY A 57 -5.74 17.05 7.63
N GLU A 58 -5.81 16.29 6.53
CA GLU A 58 -6.14 14.86 6.56
C GLU A 58 -5.00 14.01 7.15
N THR A 59 -5.29 12.73 7.35
CA THR A 59 -4.31 11.74 7.82
C THR A 59 -3.91 10.83 6.66
N LEU A 60 -2.62 10.85 6.30
CA LEU A 60 -2.06 9.88 5.37
C LEU A 60 -2.10 8.49 5.98
N SER A 61 -2.56 7.50 5.23
CA SER A 61 -2.47 6.08 5.59
C SER A 61 -1.89 5.30 4.42
N LEU A 62 -0.65 4.85 4.55
CA LEU A 62 0.02 4.01 3.56
C LEU A 62 0.11 2.57 4.07
N LYS A 63 -0.22 1.63 3.20
CA LYS A 63 -0.10 0.19 3.46
C LYS A 63 0.99 -0.40 2.57
N CYS A 64 1.94 -1.07 3.19
CA CYS A 64 2.97 -1.85 2.52
C CYS A 64 2.85 -3.31 2.96
N ALA A 65 2.75 -4.24 2.02
CA ALA A 65 2.65 -5.66 2.31
C ALA A 65 3.69 -6.45 1.53
N VAL A 66 4.49 -7.26 2.21
CA VAL A 66 5.39 -8.24 1.60
C VAL A 66 4.72 -9.60 1.69
N VAL A 67 4.35 -10.17 0.53
CA VAL A 67 3.70 -11.48 0.43
C VAL A 67 4.70 -12.57 0.05
N TYR A 68 4.40 -13.81 0.44
CA TYR A 68 5.29 -14.97 0.27
C TYR A 68 6.66 -14.79 0.94
N LEU A 69 6.70 -14.04 2.04
CA LEU A 69 7.92 -13.85 2.82
C LEU A 69 8.12 -15.04 3.76
N HIS A 70 9.27 -15.71 3.62
CA HIS A 70 9.71 -16.71 4.58
C HIS A 70 10.89 -16.13 5.40
N PRO A 71 10.65 -15.60 6.61
CA PRO A 71 11.69 -14.94 7.40
C PRO A 71 12.78 -15.91 7.91
N GLY A 72 12.50 -17.22 7.93
CA GLY A 72 13.40 -18.21 8.49
C GLY A 72 13.64 -17.93 9.98
N SER A 73 14.91 -17.79 10.37
CA SER A 73 15.32 -17.42 11.73
C SER A 73 15.61 -15.93 11.93
N VAL A 74 15.49 -15.12 10.88
CA VAL A 74 15.80 -13.68 10.93
C VAL A 74 14.50 -12.91 11.14
N GLU A 75 14.47 -12.05 12.15
CA GLU A 75 13.33 -11.17 12.38
C GLU A 75 13.20 -10.16 11.23
N PRO A 76 12.05 -10.08 10.55
CA PRO A 76 11.92 -9.22 9.39
C PRO A 76 11.81 -7.74 9.81
N ALA A 77 12.55 -6.88 9.11
CA ALA A 77 12.61 -5.45 9.41
C ALA A 77 12.01 -4.62 8.26
N LEU A 78 10.83 -4.05 8.49
CA LEU A 78 10.11 -3.21 7.53
C LEU A 78 10.10 -1.76 8.04
N ARG A 79 10.65 -0.84 7.25
CA ARG A 79 10.87 0.57 7.64
C ARG A 79 10.33 1.54 6.59
N TRP A 80 9.93 2.73 7.04
CA TRP A 80 9.45 3.80 6.18
C TRP A 80 10.44 4.96 6.06
N TYR A 81 10.59 5.49 4.84
CA TYR A 81 11.46 6.62 4.54
C TYR A 81 10.73 7.68 3.71
N LYS A 82 11.07 8.97 3.89
CA LYS A 82 10.54 10.08 3.09
C LYS A 82 11.65 10.70 2.23
N GLY A 83 11.45 10.75 0.92
CA GLY A 83 12.43 11.32 0.00
C GLY A 83 13.76 10.57 0.10
N ASN A 84 14.83 11.30 0.42
CA ASN A 84 16.19 10.77 0.57
C ASN A 84 16.67 10.76 2.03
N THR A 85 15.77 10.79 3.01
CA THR A 85 16.17 10.74 4.42
C THR A 85 16.73 9.36 4.77
N THR A 86 17.82 9.35 5.54
CA THR A 86 18.40 8.11 6.08
C THR A 86 17.77 7.70 7.40
N THR A 87 17.00 8.60 8.03
CA THR A 87 16.29 8.33 9.27
C THR A 87 14.90 7.78 8.96
N PRO A 88 14.48 6.66 9.59
CA PRO A 88 13.13 6.13 9.46
C PRO A 88 12.07 7.12 9.96
N LEU A 89 10.95 7.21 9.24
CA LEU A 89 9.78 8.02 9.63
C LEU A 89 9.11 7.54 10.92
N ASP A 90 9.27 6.25 11.22
CA ASP A 90 8.71 5.54 12.37
C ASP A 90 9.04 6.23 13.71
N GLU A 91 10.18 6.94 13.76
CA GLU A 91 10.70 7.56 14.99
C GLU A 91 10.36 9.05 15.12
N GLN A 92 9.93 9.71 14.04
CA GLN A 92 9.89 11.19 13.98
C GLN A 92 8.48 11.78 14.09
N ARG A 93 7.51 11.23 13.37
CA ARG A 93 6.14 11.81 13.26
C ARG A 93 5.05 10.78 12.95
N GLY A 94 5.41 9.56 12.55
CA GLY A 94 4.48 8.55 12.06
C GLY A 94 4.07 7.57 13.15
N GLY A 95 2.77 7.32 13.30
CA GLY A 95 2.31 6.11 13.98
C GLY A 95 2.52 4.95 13.04
N VAL A 96 3.41 4.02 13.38
CA VAL A 96 3.67 2.83 12.56
C VAL A 96 3.15 1.62 13.27
N LEU A 97 2.26 0.89 12.58
CA LEU A 97 1.74 -0.38 13.03
C LEU A 97 2.25 -1.47 12.09
N ILE A 98 2.94 -2.46 12.64
CA ILE A 98 3.43 -3.62 11.90
C ILE A 98 2.61 -4.83 12.33
N GLU A 99 2.00 -5.49 11.36
CA GLU A 99 1.21 -6.70 11.53
C GLU A 99 1.84 -7.83 10.72
N THR A 100 2.05 -8.98 11.35
CA THR A 100 2.60 -10.18 10.70
C THR A 100 1.55 -11.27 10.70
N ASP A 101 1.24 -11.80 9.52
CA ASP A 101 0.30 -12.92 9.33
C ASP A 101 0.93 -14.00 8.45
N HIS A 102 1.30 -15.14 9.06
CA HIS A 102 1.90 -16.31 8.43
C HIS A 102 3.08 -16.05 7.46
N LEU A 103 2.80 -15.73 6.20
CA LEU A 103 3.76 -15.46 5.12
C LEU A 103 3.63 -14.02 4.55
N THR A 104 2.85 -13.19 5.22
CA THR A 104 2.56 -11.81 4.84
C THR A 104 3.01 -10.89 5.97
N LEU A 105 3.95 -10.00 5.65
CA LEU A 105 4.37 -8.93 6.55
C LEU A 105 3.74 -7.63 6.07
N THR A 106 2.92 -7.01 6.90
CA THR A 106 2.22 -5.77 6.57
C THR A 106 2.67 -4.65 7.51
N SER A 107 3.01 -3.49 6.96
CA SER A 107 3.22 -2.27 7.74
C SER A 107 2.28 -1.16 7.27
N HIS A 108 1.73 -0.47 8.24
CA HIS A 108 0.86 0.67 8.09
C HIS A 108 1.57 1.90 8.63
N LEU A 109 1.80 2.89 7.76
CA LEU A 109 2.30 4.21 8.15
C LEU A 109 1.14 5.19 8.21
N GLN A 110 0.99 5.84 9.35
CA GLN A 110 0.03 6.93 9.53
C GLN A 110 0.73 8.26 9.83
N VAL A 111 0.44 9.28 9.03
CA VAL A 111 0.92 10.66 9.27
C VAL A 111 -0.28 11.58 9.40
N ALA A 112 -0.59 11.98 10.63
CA ALA A 112 -1.72 12.84 10.93
C ALA A 112 -1.45 14.31 10.60
N ARG A 113 -2.53 15.06 10.31
CA ARG A 113 -2.51 16.51 10.03
C ARG A 113 -1.51 16.86 8.93
N LEU A 114 -1.76 16.35 7.73
CA LEU A 114 -0.93 16.57 6.56
C LEU A 114 -0.79 18.06 6.24
N LYS A 115 0.42 18.45 5.90
CA LYS A 115 0.75 19.76 5.35
C LYS A 115 1.27 19.61 3.92
N THR A 116 1.32 20.70 3.17
CA THR A 116 1.90 20.71 1.82
C THR A 116 3.36 20.27 1.79
N GLU A 117 4.12 20.55 2.85
CA GLU A 117 5.50 20.07 3.07
C GLU A 117 5.60 18.55 3.28
N ASP A 118 4.49 17.88 3.63
CA ASP A 118 4.44 16.43 3.77
C ASP A 118 4.32 15.71 2.41
N ALA A 119 4.00 16.43 1.33
CA ALA A 119 4.02 15.86 -0.02
C ALA A 119 5.42 15.36 -0.41
N GLY A 120 5.46 14.30 -1.22
CA GLY A 120 6.72 13.72 -1.70
C GLY A 120 6.67 12.21 -1.87
N ASN A 121 7.85 11.61 -1.98
CA ASN A 121 7.99 10.17 -2.17
C ASN A 121 8.14 9.48 -0.83
N TYR A 122 7.28 8.51 -0.55
CA TYR A 122 7.34 7.65 0.63
C TYR A 122 7.79 6.27 0.16
N THR A 123 8.86 5.76 0.79
CA THR A 123 9.45 4.47 0.43
C THR A 123 9.30 3.51 1.60
N CYS A 124 8.68 2.36 1.35
CA CYS A 124 8.69 1.22 2.25
C CYS A 124 9.88 0.33 1.88
N VAL A 125 10.73 -0.01 2.85
CA VAL A 125 11.92 -0.83 2.65
C VAL A 125 11.88 -2.02 3.59
N LEU A 126 11.98 -3.22 3.03
CA LEU A 126 12.31 -4.43 3.74
C LEU A 126 13.85 -4.52 3.78
N GLU A 127 14.42 -4.46 4.98
CA GLU A 127 15.86 -4.48 5.21
C GLU A 127 16.39 -5.88 5.53
N ALA A 128 15.54 -6.73 6.10
CA ALA A 128 15.85 -8.12 6.44
C ALA A 128 14.60 -9.00 6.33
N PRO A 129 14.75 -10.30 5.97
CA PRO A 129 15.99 -10.96 5.54
C PRO A 129 16.41 -10.64 4.09
N LEU A 130 15.51 -10.02 3.31
CA LEU A 130 15.73 -9.64 1.92
C LEU A 130 15.76 -8.12 1.79
N GLN A 131 16.33 -7.63 0.70
CA GLN A 131 16.38 -6.20 0.37
C GLN A 131 15.34 -5.89 -0.71
N MET A 132 14.20 -5.36 -0.31
CA MET A 132 13.09 -5.02 -1.22
C MET A 132 12.57 -3.62 -0.91
N LYS A 133 12.14 -2.88 -1.92
CA LYS A 133 11.59 -1.53 -1.73
C LYS A 133 10.40 -1.26 -2.64
N ALA A 134 9.44 -0.50 -2.13
CA ALA A 134 8.32 0.04 -2.88
C ALA A 134 8.15 1.53 -2.57
N MET A 135 7.67 2.31 -3.53
CA MET A 135 7.54 3.75 -3.40
C MET A 135 6.14 4.21 -3.81
N ALA A 136 5.57 5.11 -3.00
CA ALA A 136 4.39 5.88 -3.34
C ALA A 136 4.73 7.37 -3.45
N ARG A 137 4.10 8.05 -4.41
CA ARG A 137 4.09 9.50 -4.50
C ARG A 137 2.84 10.07 -3.83
N VAL A 138 3.03 10.85 -2.78
CA VAL A 138 1.97 11.50 -2.02
C VAL A 138 1.82 12.95 -2.48
N HIS A 139 0.60 13.30 -2.83
CA HIS A 139 0.18 14.63 -3.23
C HIS A 139 -0.72 15.22 -2.14
N VAL A 140 -0.42 16.43 -1.70
CA VAL A 140 -1.23 17.17 -0.72
C VAL A 140 -1.88 18.37 -1.41
N LEU A 141 -3.21 18.38 -1.45
CA LEU A 141 -4.04 19.40 -2.06
C LEU A 141 -4.42 20.46 -1.00
N GLN A 142 -4.33 21.74 -1.35
CA GLN A 142 -4.62 22.83 -0.42
C GLN A 142 -6.09 23.25 -0.56
N GLY A 143 -6.98 22.65 0.23
CA GLY A 143 -8.44 22.86 0.16
C GLY A 143 -8.89 24.32 0.37
N MET A 144 -8.11 25.13 1.12
CA MET A 144 -8.47 26.52 1.42
C MET A 144 -8.43 27.44 0.19
N LEU A 145 -7.54 27.21 -0.78
CA LEU A 145 -7.43 28.08 -1.95
C LEU A 145 -8.61 27.88 -2.90
N PHE A 146 -9.05 26.64 -3.13
CA PHE A 146 -10.18 26.38 -4.04
C PHE A 146 -11.51 26.87 -3.46
N HIS A 147 -11.78 26.63 -2.19
CA HIS A 147 -13.01 27.14 -1.56
C HIS A 147 -13.06 28.67 -1.56
N HIS A 148 -11.99 29.35 -1.15
CA HIS A 148 -11.95 30.82 -1.18
C HIS A 148 -12.02 31.39 -2.61
N LEU A 149 -11.36 30.78 -3.59
CA LEU A 149 -11.39 31.24 -4.98
C LEU A 149 -12.80 31.09 -5.57
N VAL A 150 -13.48 29.98 -5.29
CA VAL A 150 -14.87 29.75 -5.76
C VAL A 150 -15.84 30.73 -5.11
N ILE A 151 -15.70 30.99 -3.79
CA ILE A 151 -16.53 31.98 -3.08
C ILE A 151 -16.30 33.39 -3.64
N THR A 152 -15.03 33.78 -3.84
CA THR A 152 -14.69 35.12 -4.35
C THR A 152 -15.12 35.32 -5.80
N LEU A 153 -14.93 34.33 -6.67
CA LEU A 153 -15.42 34.34 -8.06
C LEU A 153 -16.96 34.37 -8.12
N GLY A 154 -17.63 33.59 -7.27
CA GLY A 154 -19.09 33.58 -7.18
C GLY A 154 -19.66 34.93 -6.72
N LEU A 155 -19.06 35.54 -5.69
CA LEU A 155 -19.43 36.88 -5.22
C LEU A 155 -19.16 37.96 -6.29
N ALA A 156 -18.02 37.89 -6.98
CA ALA A 156 -17.70 38.81 -8.07
C ALA A 156 -18.71 38.70 -9.23
N LEU A 157 -19.10 37.48 -9.62
CA LEU A 157 -20.11 37.25 -10.66
C LEU A 157 -21.48 37.82 -10.25
N LEU A 158 -21.89 37.62 -8.99
CA LEU A 158 -23.14 38.19 -8.44
C LEU A 158 -23.14 39.73 -8.48
N LEU A 159 -22.01 40.36 -8.15
CA LEU A 159 -21.86 41.82 -8.23
C LEU A 159 -21.96 42.31 -9.67
N VAL A 160 -21.31 41.64 -10.62
CA VAL A 160 -21.37 41.98 -12.05
C VAL A 160 -22.80 41.84 -12.59
N LEU A 161 -23.51 40.78 -12.20
CA LEU A 161 -24.92 40.56 -12.58
C LEU A 161 -25.86 41.62 -11.97
N ASN A 162 -25.56 42.14 -10.78
CA ASN A 162 -26.32 43.24 -10.18
C ASN A 162 -25.99 44.61 -10.82
N HIS A 163 -24.77 44.80 -11.33
CA HIS A 163 -24.34 46.05 -11.98
C HIS A 163 -24.77 46.18 -13.45
N TYR A 164 -25.19 45.09 -14.09
CA TYR A 164 -25.70 45.05 -15.47
C TYR A 164 -27.17 44.61 -15.49
N PRO A 165 -28.14 45.51 -15.22
CA PRO A 165 -29.55 45.17 -15.25
C PRO A 165 -30.05 45.18 -16.69
N THR A 166 -29.71 44.16 -17.48
CA THR A 166 -30.42 43.88 -18.74
C THR A 166 -31.31 42.67 -18.55
N ASN A 167 -32.57 42.85 -18.94
CA ASN A 167 -33.76 42.02 -18.71
C ASN A 167 -33.64 40.55 -19.18
N LEU A 168 -32.79 39.75 -18.52
CA LEU A 168 -32.68 38.29 -18.72
C LEU A 168 -32.68 37.54 -17.37
N ASN A 169 -33.26 38.15 -16.33
CA ASN A 169 -33.31 37.63 -14.97
C ASN A 169 -34.52 36.73 -14.76
N ARG A 170 -34.40 35.45 -15.13
CA ARG A 170 -35.13 34.36 -14.46
C ARG A 170 -34.61 32.94 -14.74
N LEU A 171 -33.85 32.72 -15.80
CA LEU A 171 -33.40 31.36 -16.17
C LEU A 171 -32.02 30.96 -15.60
N LEU A 172 -31.11 31.90 -15.37
CA LEU A 172 -29.72 31.56 -14.98
C LEU A 172 -29.56 31.16 -13.50
N TYR A 173 -30.38 31.71 -12.60
CA TYR A 173 -30.29 31.44 -11.16
C TYR A 173 -30.55 29.96 -10.81
N LEU A 174 -31.30 29.24 -11.63
CA LEU A 174 -31.56 27.81 -11.44
C LEU A 174 -30.33 26.95 -11.78
N LEU A 175 -29.46 27.36 -12.72
CA LEU A 175 -28.33 26.54 -13.14
C LEU A 175 -27.21 26.48 -12.08
N PHE A 176 -27.00 27.55 -11.31
CA PHE A 176 -25.99 27.55 -10.25
C PHE A 176 -26.38 26.69 -9.03
N TYR A 177 -27.67 26.59 -8.70
CA TYR A 177 -28.13 25.74 -7.58
C TYR A 177 -28.02 24.24 -7.85
N TYR A 178 -27.96 23.81 -9.13
CA TYR A 178 -27.90 22.39 -9.46
C TYR A 178 -26.49 21.79 -9.46
N CYS A 179 -25.41 22.60 -9.40
CA CYS A 179 -24.03 22.10 -9.50
C CYS A 179 -23.32 21.92 -8.15
N THR A 180 -23.99 22.19 -7.03
CA THR A 180 -23.54 21.77 -5.70
C THR A 180 -24.41 20.59 -5.25
N LYS A 181 -24.01 19.38 -5.61
CA LYS A 181 -24.54 18.16 -5.03
C LYS A 181 -23.37 17.31 -4.53
N TYR A 182 -23.48 16.90 -3.26
CA TYR A 182 -22.60 15.96 -2.54
C TYR A 182 -22.27 14.71 -3.35
#